data_AF-A0A349IM72-F1
#
_entry.id   AF-A0A349IM72-F1
#
_cell.length_a   1.000
_cell.length_b   1.000
_cell.length_c   1.000
_cell.angle_alpha   90.00
_cell.angle_beta   90.00
_cell.angle_gamma   90.00
#
_symmetry.space_group_name_H-M   'P 1'
#
loop_
_entity.id
_entity.type
_entity.pdbx_description
1 polymer ?
#
loop_
_entity_poly.entity_id
_entity_poly.type
_entity_poly.pdbx_seq_one_letter_code
_entity_poly.pdbx_strand_id
1 'polypeptide(L)'
;MMTIMHLPLCRLPQATSLPLKAVRRRQPLHLQTHSTTKLHSNMTTQETILSKPLRRWLRLSPIICMMNKYLTLFFCIILYILSYISSQNGLTLLPALSLVFIAILLYRLEKRSTGEILNLRGLLALGLFGGEGIACLKLSNLSTNWSDTTWFSFFCFYFCFYAMHELIGYVRKAPAKITMSPFIADIKTSQPQTAASSNVSKQRFFQYTISGLLIITWVTFTVEACVLGFIPLFTHNMPHAYSYFHVHGVHYFTTLSVLIPALTLLYLFEKYPSLPSRDLLCLLKKEPIAALGFVLPVLLTILLVSRSQFLFTVLLALFTLILSGRNFRIWQYLLLGASLIIVYSLITVARAHSVQYLNGIFDMKNRNMPIFITQPYMYIANNYDNFNLMTQNLSVHSYGLKMFYPLFTLSGLKFFIPALNAQFPAFVTKTELTTVTLLYDAWYDFGMAGIIILAAFLGAISAFITQKHAENKNPLIRLLYAQVAFYFIFSFFTIWFSLTSTWFYMLISLGLYVAFALIERRVYR
;
A
#
# COMPACT_ATOMS: atom_id res chain seq x y z
N MET A 1 36.69 -29.70 49.81
CA MET A 1 37.17 -30.95 49.18
C MET A 1 37.66 -30.57 47.80
N MET A 2 38.97 -30.30 47.66
CA MET A 2 40.00 -31.30 47.29
C MET A 2 39.95 -31.60 45.77
N THR A 3 40.99 -31.61 44.94
CA THR A 3 42.44 -31.37 45.02
C THR A 3 42.92 -31.45 43.54
N ILE A 4 43.57 -30.42 42.96
CA ILE A 4 45.00 -30.34 42.58
C ILE A 4 45.57 -31.52 41.74
N MET A 5 46.23 -31.21 40.61
CA MET A 5 47.60 -31.63 40.17
C MET A 5 47.69 -31.70 38.62
N HIS A 6 48.39 -30.77 37.95
CA HIS A 6 49.85 -30.70 37.64
C HIS A 6 50.26 -31.43 36.33
N LEU A 7 50.55 -30.63 35.27
CA LEU A 7 51.83 -30.44 34.50
C LEU A 7 52.92 -31.56 34.54
N PRO A 8 54.01 -31.58 33.70
CA PRO A 8 54.41 -30.79 32.51
C PRO A 8 55.27 -31.51 31.39
N LEU A 9 55.71 -30.73 30.37
CA LEU A 9 56.99 -30.78 29.59
C LEU A 9 57.20 -31.96 28.57
N CYS A 10 57.78 -31.76 27.37
CA CYS A 10 59.07 -31.10 27.12
C CYS A 10 59.42 -30.89 25.62
N ARG A 11 60.29 -29.90 25.37
CA ARG A 11 61.29 -29.68 24.28
C ARG A 11 61.07 -28.59 23.21
N LEU A 12 61.63 -27.43 23.53
CA LEU A 12 62.35 -26.43 22.68
C LEU A 12 63.72 -26.99 22.20
N PRO A 13 64.61 -26.26 21.47
CA PRO A 13 64.60 -24.85 20.97
C PRO A 13 65.07 -24.72 19.47
N GLN A 14 64.99 -23.57 18.79
CA GLN A 14 66.04 -22.53 18.53
C GLN A 14 65.67 -21.91 17.16
N ALA A 15 65.95 -20.68 16.72
CA ALA A 15 66.50 -19.45 17.28
C ALA A 15 66.28 -18.35 16.19
N THR A 16 66.01 -17.11 16.63
CA THR A 16 66.56 -15.81 16.15
C THR A 16 66.57 -15.47 14.65
N SER A 17 66.34 -14.26 14.13
CA SER A 17 66.17 -12.89 14.65
C SER A 17 65.90 -11.97 13.43
N LEU A 18 65.20 -10.84 13.68
CA LEU A 18 65.05 -9.58 12.90
C LEU A 18 66.37 -9.03 12.27
N PRO A 19 66.46 -7.86 11.54
CA PRO A 19 65.50 -6.74 11.30
C PRO A 19 65.55 -6.01 9.90
N LEU A 20 64.66 -5.01 9.77
CA LEU A 20 64.70 -3.69 9.07
C LEU A 20 65.98 -3.17 8.35
N LYS A 21 65.78 -2.51 7.19
CA LYS A 21 66.20 -1.11 6.81
C LYS A 21 66.12 -0.91 5.28
N ALA A 22 65.31 0.01 4.74
CA ALA A 22 65.61 1.42 4.48
C ALA A 22 66.80 1.69 3.53
N VAL A 23 66.53 2.11 2.28
CA VAL A 23 67.46 2.95 1.50
C VAL A 23 66.69 4.03 0.73
N ARG A 24 67.24 5.24 0.82
CA ARG A 24 66.75 6.56 0.42
C ARG A 24 67.60 7.04 -0.78
N ARG A 25 67.00 7.91 -1.61
CA ARG A 25 67.62 8.95 -2.48
C ARG A 25 68.38 8.47 -3.73
N ARG A 26 68.04 9.04 -4.91
CA ARG A 26 68.60 10.28 -5.49
C ARG A 26 67.84 10.66 -6.79
N GLN A 27 67.58 11.96 -6.95
CA GLN A 27 67.16 12.68 -8.18
C GLN A 27 68.39 12.89 -9.12
N PRO A 28 68.38 13.83 -10.09
CA PRO A 28 67.69 13.88 -11.39
C PRO A 28 68.67 14.19 -12.57
N LEU A 29 68.24 14.14 -13.83
CA LEU A 29 68.87 14.87 -14.97
C LEU A 29 67.78 15.04 -16.07
N HIS A 30 67.33 16.27 -16.37
CA HIS A 30 67.87 17.20 -17.40
C HIS A 30 67.62 16.68 -18.84
N LEU A 31 67.16 17.43 -19.87
CA LEU A 31 67.01 18.86 -20.17
C LEU A 31 65.98 19.00 -21.33
N GLN A 32 65.26 20.14 -21.35
CA GLN A 32 64.95 21.02 -22.52
C GLN A 32 64.13 20.48 -23.71
N THR A 33 63.29 21.22 -24.44
CA THR A 33 62.85 22.63 -24.51
C THR A 33 61.74 22.73 -25.58
N HIS A 34 60.87 23.75 -25.44
CA HIS A 34 60.12 24.45 -26.52
C HIS A 34 59.09 23.62 -27.34
N SER A 35 57.98 24.13 -27.87
CA SER A 35 57.22 25.38 -27.81
C SER A 35 56.04 25.19 -28.78
N THR A 36 54.87 25.80 -28.51
CA THR A 36 53.84 26.25 -29.50
C THR A 36 53.17 25.13 -30.36
N THR A 37 51.87 25.09 -30.69
CA THR A 37 50.92 26.12 -31.08
C THR A 37 49.53 25.47 -31.21
N LYS A 38 48.49 26.31 -31.15
CA LYS A 38 47.07 26.06 -31.47
C LYS A 38 46.83 25.16 -32.69
N LEU A 39 45.82 24.29 -32.61
CA LEU A 39 44.96 23.92 -33.74
C LEU A 39 43.50 24.15 -33.37
N HIS A 40 42.93 25.21 -33.96
CA HIS A 40 41.50 25.34 -34.24
C HIS A 40 41.21 24.52 -35.49
N SER A 41 40.17 23.67 -35.49
CA SER A 41 39.16 23.60 -36.55
C SER A 41 38.31 22.33 -36.43
N ASN A 42 37.00 22.51 -36.69
CA ASN A 42 36.00 21.50 -37.07
C ASN A 42 35.23 20.82 -35.95
N MET A 43 34.10 21.44 -35.56
CA MET A 43 32.83 20.72 -35.39
C MET A 43 31.66 21.73 -35.38
N THR A 44 31.44 22.38 -36.51
CA THR A 44 30.16 22.99 -36.87
C THR A 44 29.53 22.15 -37.97
N THR A 45 28.56 21.29 -37.60
CA THR A 45 27.41 20.78 -38.40
C THR A 45 26.95 19.43 -37.84
N GLN A 46 26.03 19.44 -36.86
CA GLN A 46 25.18 18.29 -36.59
C GLN A 46 23.81 18.67 -36.01
N GLU A 47 23.32 19.85 -36.36
CA GLU A 47 21.89 20.09 -36.40
C GLU A 47 21.37 19.71 -37.80
N THR A 48 20.16 19.17 -37.84
CA THR A 48 19.44 18.63 -39.02
C THR A 48 19.93 17.29 -39.55
N ILE A 49 19.28 16.20 -39.09
CA ILE A 49 18.55 15.19 -39.89
C ILE A 49 17.87 14.23 -38.88
N LEU A 50 16.71 14.64 -38.33
CA LEU A 50 15.71 13.67 -37.88
C LEU A 50 14.77 13.48 -39.07
N SER A 51 14.82 12.33 -39.72
CA SER A 51 14.05 12.04 -40.92
C SER A 51 12.55 12.33 -40.69
N LYS A 52 11.88 12.97 -41.67
CA LYS A 52 10.43 13.28 -41.62
C LYS A 52 9.54 12.07 -41.22
N PRO A 53 9.85 10.80 -41.57
CA PRO A 53 9.08 9.64 -41.12
C PRO A 53 9.16 9.40 -39.61
N LEU A 54 10.33 9.61 -38.99
CA LEU A 54 10.54 9.39 -37.56
C LEU A 54 9.77 10.43 -36.72
N ARG A 55 9.70 11.68 -37.21
CA ARG A 55 8.84 12.72 -36.62
C ARG A 55 7.34 12.45 -36.80
N ARG A 56 6.94 11.75 -37.85
CA ARG A 56 5.55 11.31 -38.08
C ARG A 56 5.18 10.12 -37.17
N TRP A 57 6.09 9.17 -36.99
CA TRP A 57 5.98 8.06 -36.04
C TRP A 57 5.92 8.52 -34.57
N LEU A 58 6.75 9.48 -34.18
CA LEU A 58 6.72 10.08 -32.83
C LEU A 58 5.44 10.90 -32.56
N ARG A 59 4.78 11.43 -33.60
CA ARG A 59 3.45 12.06 -33.48
C ARG A 59 2.30 11.07 -33.46
N LEU A 60 2.46 9.91 -34.09
CA LEU A 60 1.46 8.83 -34.13
C LEU A 60 1.55 7.90 -32.92
N SER A 61 2.70 7.78 -32.25
CA SER A 61 2.88 6.90 -31.09
C SER A 61 1.90 7.16 -29.93
N PRO A 62 1.52 8.41 -29.58
CA PRO A 62 0.54 8.65 -28.52
C PRO A 62 -0.87 8.27 -28.98
N ILE A 63 -1.20 8.49 -30.25
CA ILE A 63 -2.50 8.18 -30.86
C ILE A 63 -2.68 6.66 -30.95
N ILE A 64 -1.65 5.93 -31.39
CA ILE A 64 -1.63 4.47 -31.44
C ILE A 64 -1.72 3.89 -30.02
N CYS A 65 -1.03 4.48 -29.04
CA CYS A 65 -1.11 4.06 -27.64
C CYS A 65 -2.51 4.28 -27.05
N MET A 66 -3.14 5.44 -27.31
CA MET A 66 -4.53 5.69 -26.91
C MET A 66 -5.52 4.77 -27.60
N MET A 67 -5.39 4.56 -28.91
CA MET A 67 -6.26 3.67 -29.68
C MET A 67 -6.16 2.23 -29.16
N ASN A 68 -4.94 1.76 -28.85
CA ASN A 68 -4.71 0.45 -28.23
C ASN A 68 -5.33 0.35 -26.83
N LYS A 69 -5.29 1.44 -26.04
CA LYS A 69 -5.92 1.50 -24.72
C LYS A 69 -7.44 1.34 -24.79
N TYR A 70 -8.13 2.13 -25.62
CA TYR A 70 -9.59 2.04 -25.76
C TYR A 70 -10.02 0.72 -26.40
N LEU A 71 -9.27 0.19 -27.36
CA LEU A 71 -9.52 -1.14 -27.92
C LEU A 71 -9.42 -2.23 -26.86
N THR A 72 -8.40 -2.14 -25.99
CA THR A 72 -8.22 -3.08 -24.87
C THR A 72 -9.37 -2.99 -23.88
N LEU A 73 -9.83 -1.77 -23.54
CA LEU A 73 -10.99 -1.56 -22.67
C LEU A 73 -12.27 -2.14 -23.28
N PHE A 74 -12.50 -1.90 -24.58
CA PHE A 74 -13.64 -2.46 -25.30
C PHE A 74 -13.62 -3.99 -25.30
N PHE A 75 -12.44 -4.58 -25.54
CA PHE A 75 -12.26 -6.03 -25.45
C PHE A 75 -12.53 -6.56 -24.03
N CYS A 76 -12.11 -5.86 -22.98
CA CYS A 76 -12.45 -6.22 -21.60
C CYS A 76 -13.97 -6.19 -21.34
N ILE A 77 -14.69 -5.21 -21.89
CA ILE A 77 -16.15 -5.13 -21.77
C ILE A 77 -16.80 -6.34 -22.43
N ILE A 78 -16.39 -6.70 -23.65
CA ILE A 78 -16.90 -7.89 -24.35
C ILE A 78 -16.63 -9.15 -23.53
N LEU A 79 -15.40 -9.34 -23.04
CA LEU A 79 -15.06 -10.49 -22.21
C LEU A 79 -15.86 -10.54 -20.90
N TYR A 80 -16.17 -9.39 -20.30
CA TYR A 80 -17.01 -9.33 -19.11
C TYR A 80 -18.44 -9.78 -19.42
N ILE A 81 -19.02 -9.31 -20.52
CA ILE A 81 -20.35 -9.74 -20.99
C ILE A 81 -20.36 -11.24 -21.30
N LEU A 82 -19.31 -11.76 -21.95
CA LEU A 82 -19.17 -13.20 -22.20
C LEU A 82 -19.07 -14.00 -20.89
N SER A 83 -18.37 -13.46 -19.87
CA SER A 83 -18.29 -14.07 -18.54
C SER A 83 -19.67 -14.14 -17.90
N TYR A 84 -20.42 -13.04 -17.92
CA TYR A 84 -21.79 -12.98 -17.43
C TYR A 84 -22.69 -14.03 -18.10
N ILE A 85 -22.76 -14.05 -19.44
CA ILE A 85 -23.58 -15.00 -20.21
C ILE A 85 -23.17 -16.44 -19.89
N SER A 86 -21.87 -16.72 -19.82
CA SER A 86 -21.36 -18.05 -19.49
C SER A 86 -21.76 -18.49 -18.09
N SER A 87 -21.75 -17.57 -17.13
CA SER A 87 -22.15 -17.85 -15.75
C SER A 87 -23.65 -18.15 -15.64
N GLN A 88 -24.49 -17.43 -16.40
CA GLN A 88 -25.93 -17.70 -16.46
C GLN A 88 -26.24 -19.08 -17.07
N ASN A 89 -25.40 -19.55 -17.99
CA ASN A 89 -25.48 -20.91 -18.54
C ASN A 89 -24.91 -22.00 -17.60
N GLY A 90 -24.57 -21.65 -16.34
CA GLY A 90 -24.07 -22.60 -15.35
C GLY A 90 -22.58 -22.94 -15.46
N LEU A 91 -21.83 -22.32 -16.38
CA LEU A 91 -20.38 -22.52 -16.47
C LEU A 91 -19.66 -21.71 -15.38
N THR A 92 -18.82 -22.38 -14.58
CA THR A 92 -18.07 -21.72 -13.48
C THR A 92 -16.63 -21.38 -13.87
N LEU A 93 -15.96 -22.26 -14.62
CA LEU A 93 -14.54 -22.09 -14.96
C LEU A 93 -14.31 -20.98 -15.99
N LEU A 94 -15.16 -20.89 -17.01
CA LEU A 94 -15.02 -19.90 -18.08
C LEU A 94 -15.13 -18.44 -17.58
N PRO A 95 -16.16 -18.04 -16.79
CA PRO A 95 -16.19 -16.70 -16.22
C PRO A 95 -15.03 -16.45 -15.26
N ALA A 96 -14.64 -17.44 -14.46
CA ALA A 96 -13.52 -17.30 -13.54
C ALA A 96 -12.21 -16.94 -14.26
N LEU A 97 -11.85 -17.71 -15.29
CA LEU A 97 -10.64 -17.47 -16.08
C LEU A 97 -10.71 -16.15 -16.85
N SER A 98 -11.87 -15.83 -17.42
CA SER A 98 -12.09 -14.60 -18.18
C SER A 98 -11.94 -13.35 -17.31
N LEU A 99 -12.53 -13.32 -16.11
CA LEU A 99 -12.45 -12.20 -15.18
C LEU A 99 -11.03 -12.02 -14.61
N VAL A 100 -10.35 -13.11 -14.24
CA VAL A 100 -8.94 -13.05 -13.81
C VAL A 100 -8.06 -12.53 -14.95
N PHE A 101 -8.33 -12.96 -16.19
CA PHE A 101 -7.62 -12.46 -17.36
C PHE A 101 -7.87 -10.96 -17.60
N ILE A 102 -9.12 -10.49 -17.50
CA ILE A 102 -9.47 -9.06 -17.56
C ILE A 102 -8.69 -8.27 -16.51
N ALA A 103 -8.69 -8.74 -15.26
CA ALA A 103 -7.99 -8.09 -14.16
C ALA A 103 -6.48 -7.92 -14.44
N ILE A 104 -5.83 -8.97 -14.93
CA ILE A 104 -4.41 -8.96 -15.30
C ILE A 104 -4.15 -8.05 -16.51
N LEU A 105 -5.03 -8.08 -17.52
CA LEU A 105 -4.90 -7.29 -18.73
C LEU A 105 -4.98 -5.79 -18.42
N LEU A 106 -5.99 -5.37 -17.64
CA LEU A 106 -6.18 -4.00 -17.19
C LEU A 106 -5.00 -3.52 -16.35
N TYR A 107 -4.51 -4.35 -15.41
CA TYR A 107 -3.32 -4.01 -14.64
C TYR A 107 -2.07 -3.84 -15.51
N ARG A 108 -1.85 -4.73 -16.49
CA ARG A 108 -0.71 -4.62 -17.41
C ARG A 108 -0.80 -3.39 -18.30
N LEU A 109 -1.99 -3.06 -18.80
CA LEU A 109 -2.25 -1.85 -19.58
C LEU A 109 -1.91 -0.61 -18.76
N GLU A 110 -2.39 -0.55 -17.53
CA GLU A 110 -2.15 0.60 -16.65
C GLU A 110 -0.69 0.71 -16.21
N LYS A 111 -0.06 -0.42 -15.86
CA LYS A 111 1.39 -0.48 -15.57
C LYS A 111 2.24 0.01 -16.74
N ARG A 112 1.87 -0.32 -17.99
CA ARG A 112 2.57 0.18 -19.18
C ARG A 112 2.37 1.69 -19.36
N SER A 113 1.19 2.20 -19.03
CA SER A 113 0.88 3.63 -19.15
C SER A 113 1.55 4.48 -18.08
N THR A 114 1.66 4.00 -16.85
CA THR A 114 2.20 4.78 -15.72
C THR A 114 3.67 4.49 -15.45
N GLY A 115 4.17 3.32 -15.85
CA GLY A 115 5.50 2.82 -15.46
C GLY A 115 5.59 2.37 -13.99
N GLU A 116 4.50 2.48 -13.22
CA GLU A 116 4.47 2.16 -11.79
C GLU A 116 3.89 0.78 -11.52
N ILE A 117 4.54 0.03 -10.63
CA ILE A 117 4.05 -1.29 -10.17
C ILE A 117 2.74 -1.11 -9.41
N LEU A 118 2.66 -0.15 -8.48
CA LEU A 118 1.49 0.06 -7.64
C LEU A 118 0.47 1.01 -8.26
N ASN A 119 0.21 0.89 -9.57
CA ASN A 119 -0.77 1.76 -10.23
C ASN A 119 -2.19 1.55 -9.67
N LEU A 120 -2.83 2.62 -9.18
CA LEU A 120 -4.10 2.52 -8.45
C LEU A 120 -5.24 1.87 -9.27
N ARG A 121 -5.36 2.22 -10.56
CA ARG A 121 -6.44 1.70 -11.42
C ARG A 121 -6.32 0.20 -11.69
N GLY A 122 -5.11 -0.26 -11.97
CA GLY A 122 -4.85 -1.68 -12.17
C GLY A 122 -4.94 -2.47 -10.88
N LEU A 123 -4.51 -1.90 -9.75
CA LEU A 123 -4.69 -2.55 -8.44
C LEU A 123 -6.16 -2.72 -8.08
N LEU A 124 -7.01 -1.74 -8.38
CA LEU A 124 -8.45 -1.88 -8.20
C LEU A 124 -9.02 -2.98 -9.11
N ALA A 125 -8.58 -3.06 -10.36
CA ALA A 125 -8.99 -4.13 -11.28
C ALA A 125 -8.58 -5.51 -10.75
N LEU A 126 -7.36 -5.65 -10.22
CA LEU A 126 -6.87 -6.89 -9.62
C LEU A 126 -7.67 -7.29 -8.38
N GLY A 127 -7.95 -6.34 -7.48
CA GLY A 127 -8.73 -6.61 -6.28
C GLY A 127 -10.18 -6.98 -6.59
N LEU A 128 -10.82 -6.21 -7.47
CA LEU A 128 -12.23 -6.35 -7.81
C LEU A 128 -12.47 -7.52 -8.77
N PHE A 129 -12.04 -7.41 -10.03
CA PHE A 129 -12.30 -8.46 -11.03
C PHE A 129 -11.49 -9.74 -10.77
N GLY A 130 -10.30 -9.63 -10.16
CA GLY A 130 -9.56 -10.80 -9.74
C GLY A 130 -10.27 -11.57 -8.63
N GLY A 131 -10.82 -10.85 -7.64
CA GLY A 131 -11.65 -11.45 -6.60
C GLY A 131 -12.96 -12.04 -7.14
N GLU A 132 -13.65 -11.30 -8.01
CA GLU A 132 -14.89 -11.73 -8.67
C GLU A 132 -14.67 -13.00 -9.50
N GLY A 133 -13.56 -13.06 -10.25
CA GLY A 133 -13.17 -14.24 -11.02
C GLY A 133 -12.87 -15.46 -10.14
N ILE A 134 -12.15 -15.28 -9.03
CA ILE A 134 -11.93 -16.37 -8.07
C ILE A 134 -13.27 -16.85 -7.50
N ALA A 135 -14.16 -15.92 -7.14
CA ALA A 135 -15.47 -16.24 -6.59
C ALA A 135 -16.35 -17.03 -7.57
N CYS A 136 -16.25 -16.76 -8.88
CA CYS A 136 -16.97 -17.51 -9.93
C CYS A 136 -16.65 -19.00 -10.00
N LEU A 137 -15.56 -19.48 -9.37
CA LEU A 137 -15.26 -20.91 -9.28
C LEU A 137 -16.30 -21.70 -8.46
N LYS A 138 -17.04 -21.02 -7.55
CA LYS A 138 -18.11 -21.59 -6.71
C LYS A 138 -17.73 -22.95 -6.08
N LEU A 139 -16.58 -23.00 -5.41
CA LEU A 139 -16.00 -24.22 -4.81
C LEU A 139 -16.67 -24.61 -3.49
N SER A 140 -17.41 -23.69 -2.87
CA SER A 140 -18.21 -23.93 -1.66
C SER A 140 -19.67 -24.22 -2.00
N ASN A 141 -20.35 -24.98 -1.12
CA ASN A 141 -21.79 -25.16 -1.15
C ASN A 141 -22.56 -23.88 -0.78
N LEU A 142 -21.88 -22.92 -0.15
CA LEU A 142 -22.44 -21.60 0.18
C LEU A 142 -22.58 -20.69 -1.05
N SER A 143 -21.89 -21.01 -2.15
CA SER A 143 -21.87 -20.18 -3.35
C SER A 143 -23.15 -20.31 -4.17
N THR A 144 -23.68 -19.17 -4.61
CA THR A 144 -24.98 -19.09 -5.29
C THR A 144 -24.84 -18.65 -6.75
N ASN A 145 -25.94 -18.70 -7.51
CA ASN A 145 -26.02 -17.99 -8.78
C ASN A 145 -26.31 -16.52 -8.51
N TRP A 146 -25.47 -15.66 -9.07
CA TRP A 146 -25.59 -14.22 -8.84
C TRP A 146 -26.63 -13.60 -9.76
N SER A 147 -27.37 -12.63 -9.22
CA SER A 147 -28.36 -11.86 -9.97
C SER A 147 -27.69 -10.91 -10.97
N ASP A 148 -28.46 -10.49 -11.97
CA ASP A 148 -28.07 -9.49 -12.96
C ASP A 148 -27.64 -8.19 -12.27
N THR A 149 -28.30 -7.85 -11.16
CA THR A 149 -27.99 -6.69 -10.32
C THR A 149 -26.59 -6.76 -9.75
N THR A 150 -26.16 -7.94 -9.30
CA THR A 150 -24.83 -8.18 -8.74
C THR A 150 -23.75 -8.01 -9.80
N TRP A 151 -23.91 -8.65 -10.96
CA TRP A 151 -22.99 -8.49 -12.09
C TRP A 151 -22.89 -7.04 -12.55
N PHE A 152 -24.05 -6.39 -12.75
CA PHE A 152 -24.09 -5.00 -13.20
C PHE A 152 -23.45 -4.04 -12.19
N SER A 153 -23.54 -4.32 -10.89
CA SER A 153 -22.92 -3.55 -9.82
C SER A 153 -21.39 -3.50 -9.93
N PHE A 154 -20.74 -4.67 -10.06
CA PHE A 154 -19.28 -4.76 -10.16
C PHE A 154 -18.76 -4.15 -11.46
N PHE A 155 -19.45 -4.42 -12.57
CA PHE A 155 -19.18 -3.81 -13.87
C PHE A 155 -19.24 -2.27 -13.78
N CYS A 156 -20.38 -1.73 -13.36
CA CYS A 156 -20.58 -0.28 -13.31
C CYS A 156 -19.58 0.39 -12.39
N PHE A 157 -19.30 -0.20 -11.23
CA PHE A 157 -18.35 0.36 -10.27
C PHE A 157 -16.98 0.61 -10.91
N TYR A 158 -16.38 -0.41 -11.55
CA TYR A 158 -15.05 -0.27 -12.11
C TYR A 158 -15.01 0.73 -13.27
N PHE A 159 -15.96 0.65 -14.20
CA PHE A 159 -15.94 1.52 -15.38
C PHE A 159 -16.30 2.98 -15.05
N CYS A 160 -17.21 3.22 -14.09
CA CYS A 160 -17.47 4.58 -13.59
C CYS A 160 -16.24 5.15 -12.88
N PHE A 161 -15.58 4.35 -12.04
CA PHE A 161 -14.32 4.73 -11.39
C PHE A 161 -13.25 5.09 -12.43
N TYR A 162 -13.10 4.25 -13.46
CA TYR A 162 -12.12 4.42 -14.52
C TYR A 162 -12.37 5.71 -15.32
N ALA A 163 -13.62 5.91 -15.74
CA ALA A 163 -14.05 7.08 -16.49
C ALA A 163 -13.83 8.37 -15.69
N MET A 164 -14.20 8.38 -14.41
CA MET A 164 -14.02 9.55 -13.55
C MET A 164 -12.54 9.86 -13.29
N HIS A 165 -11.71 8.83 -13.09
CA HIS A 165 -10.26 9.02 -12.97
C HIS A 165 -9.68 9.66 -14.25
N GLU A 166 -10.04 9.17 -15.43
CA GLU A 166 -9.60 9.76 -16.71
C GLU A 166 -10.13 11.19 -16.89
N LEU A 167 -11.40 11.45 -16.55
CA LEU A 167 -12.00 12.78 -16.66
C LEU A 167 -11.25 13.80 -15.81
N ILE A 168 -11.02 13.52 -14.54
CA ILE A 168 -10.25 14.40 -13.64
C ILE A 168 -8.80 14.56 -14.12
N GLY A 169 -8.20 13.47 -14.60
CA GLY A 169 -6.88 13.49 -15.21
C GLY A 169 -6.80 14.38 -16.45
N TYR A 170 -7.84 14.40 -17.28
CA TYR A 170 -7.94 15.23 -18.47
C TYR A 170 -8.19 16.71 -18.11
N VAL A 171 -9.19 16.99 -17.27
CA VAL A 171 -9.54 18.36 -16.84
C VAL A 171 -8.37 19.05 -16.16
N ARG A 172 -7.57 18.32 -15.38
CA ARG A 172 -6.39 18.90 -14.72
C ARG A 172 -5.17 19.03 -15.63
N LYS A 173 -5.15 18.34 -16.78
CA LYS A 173 -4.12 18.48 -17.83
C LYS A 173 -4.47 19.53 -18.89
N ALA A 174 -5.76 19.85 -19.07
CA ALA A 174 -6.25 20.85 -20.03
C ALA A 174 -6.76 22.11 -19.30
N PRO A 175 -6.14 23.32 -19.42
CA PRO A 175 -4.88 23.73 -20.02
C PRO A 175 -3.90 24.33 -18.98
N ALA A 176 -2.77 23.65 -18.72
CA ALA A 176 -1.53 24.29 -18.24
C ALA A 176 -0.55 24.50 -19.42
N LYS A 177 -1.10 24.85 -20.59
CA LYS A 177 -0.36 24.98 -21.87
C LYS A 177 -0.47 26.37 -22.50
N ILE A 178 -0.95 27.37 -21.76
CA ILE A 178 -0.88 28.78 -22.12
C ILE A 178 -0.27 29.49 -20.90
N THR A 179 0.81 30.27 -21.11
CA THR A 179 1.74 30.85 -20.10
C THR A 179 2.72 29.80 -19.56
N MET A 180 3.99 29.69 -19.94
CA MET A 180 5.01 30.69 -20.30
C MET A 180 6.04 30.10 -21.27
N SER A 181 6.58 30.98 -22.11
CA SER A 181 7.72 30.79 -23.00
C SER A 181 8.97 30.22 -22.31
N PRO A 182 9.84 29.49 -23.04
CA PRO A 182 11.18 29.14 -22.58
C PRO A 182 12.11 30.35 -22.79
N PHE A 183 12.01 31.35 -21.93
CA PHE A 183 12.99 32.43 -21.90
C PHE A 183 13.05 33.00 -20.47
N ILE A 184 13.79 32.27 -19.63
CA ILE A 184 14.64 32.66 -18.49
C ILE A 184 15.08 31.30 -17.92
N ALA A 185 15.92 30.62 -18.70
CA ALA A 185 16.85 29.65 -18.17
C ALA A 185 18.14 30.43 -17.95
N ASP A 186 18.13 31.34 -16.98
CA ASP A 186 19.37 31.92 -16.49
C ASP A 186 19.26 32.26 -15.01
N ILE A 187 20.33 31.89 -14.30
CA ILE A 187 20.63 32.16 -12.89
C ILE A 187 19.73 31.45 -11.84
N LYS A 188 20.01 30.15 -11.62
CA LYS A 188 19.90 29.55 -10.27
C LYS A 188 21.29 29.18 -9.75
N THR A 189 22.09 30.18 -9.44
CA THR A 189 23.15 30.07 -8.43
C THR A 189 22.49 29.95 -7.07
N SER A 190 22.09 28.72 -6.71
CA SER A 190 21.57 28.43 -5.37
C SER A 190 22.75 28.30 -4.42
N GLN A 191 22.92 29.30 -3.56
CA GLN A 191 23.87 29.29 -2.45
C GLN A 191 23.72 28.01 -1.60
N PRO A 192 24.80 27.32 -1.23
CA PRO A 192 24.76 26.03 -0.51
C PRO A 192 24.20 26.11 0.93
N GLN A 193 24.00 27.31 1.50
CA GLN A 193 23.60 27.47 2.90
C GLN A 193 22.07 27.30 3.15
N THR A 194 21.20 27.60 2.18
CA THR A 194 19.73 27.47 2.32
C THR A 194 19.21 26.05 2.06
N ALA A 195 19.92 25.26 1.23
CA ALA A 195 19.57 23.85 1.00
C ALA A 195 19.84 22.97 2.24
N ALA A 196 20.93 23.23 2.96
CA ALA A 196 21.28 22.48 4.16
C ALA A 196 20.29 22.71 5.32
N SER A 197 19.87 23.96 5.55
CA SER A 197 18.88 24.30 6.60
C SER A 197 17.50 23.70 6.29
N SER A 198 17.09 23.70 5.02
CA SER A 198 15.83 23.09 4.59
C SER A 198 15.79 21.57 4.83
N ASN A 199 16.89 20.85 4.56
CA ASN A 199 16.97 19.41 4.79
C ASN A 199 16.94 19.05 6.28
N VAL A 200 17.60 19.84 7.14
CA VAL A 200 17.55 19.63 8.60
C VAL A 200 16.13 19.83 9.14
N SER A 201 15.40 20.84 8.65
CA SER A 201 14.01 21.06 9.07
C SER A 201 13.07 19.91 8.69
N LYS A 202 13.23 19.36 7.47
CA LYS A 202 12.47 18.20 6.97
C LYS A 202 12.74 16.95 7.81
N GLN A 203 14.01 16.67 8.10
CA GLN A 203 14.42 15.54 8.93
C GLN A 203 13.85 15.63 10.35
N ARG A 204 13.93 16.82 10.97
CA ARG A 204 13.36 17.05 12.31
C ARG A 204 11.86 16.85 12.34
N PHE A 205 11.12 17.30 11.31
CA PHE A 205 9.68 17.08 11.22
C PHE A 205 9.33 15.60 11.28
N PHE A 206 10.00 14.76 10.48
CA PHE A 206 9.78 13.32 10.50
C PHE A 206 10.15 12.69 11.84
N GLN A 207 11.27 13.09 12.45
CA GLN A 207 11.68 12.60 13.77
C GLN A 207 10.63 12.93 14.84
N TYR A 208 10.17 14.19 14.92
CA TYR A 208 9.14 14.58 15.88
C TYR A 208 7.82 13.88 15.63
N THR A 209 7.44 13.68 14.37
CA THR A 209 6.22 12.96 14.00
C THR A 209 6.30 11.50 14.44
N ILE A 210 7.38 10.80 14.12
CA ILE A 210 7.58 9.38 14.47
C ILE A 210 7.62 9.22 15.99
N SER A 211 8.42 10.02 16.69
CA SER A 211 8.51 9.98 18.15
C SER A 211 7.18 10.32 18.81
N GLY A 212 6.48 11.35 18.33
CA GLY A 212 5.17 11.74 18.83
C GLY A 212 4.13 10.63 18.66
N LEU A 213 4.05 10.02 17.48
CA LEU A 213 3.13 8.90 17.24
C LEU A 213 3.49 7.66 18.07
N LEU A 214 4.78 7.34 18.24
CA LEU A 214 5.22 6.25 19.11
C LEU A 214 4.80 6.49 20.55
N ILE A 215 5.02 7.70 21.08
CA ILE A 215 4.61 8.05 22.44
C ILE A 215 3.09 7.94 22.58
N ILE A 216 2.33 8.55 21.67
CA ILE A 216 0.86 8.53 21.71
C ILE A 216 0.35 7.09 21.71
N THR A 217 0.79 6.26 20.75
CA THR A 217 0.29 4.88 20.58
C THR A 217 0.59 3.99 21.78
N TRP A 218 1.78 4.11 22.39
CA TRP A 218 2.13 3.33 23.57
C TRP A 218 1.47 3.85 24.84
N VAL A 219 1.36 5.16 25.02
CA VAL A 219 0.63 5.74 26.15
C VAL A 219 -0.83 5.33 26.12
N THR A 220 -1.49 5.41 24.96
CA THR A 220 -2.90 5.03 24.86
C THR A 220 -3.09 3.53 25.06
N PHE A 221 -2.19 2.69 24.53
CA PHE A 221 -2.20 1.26 24.82
C PHE A 221 -2.05 0.95 26.31
N THR A 222 -1.12 1.61 27.00
CA THR A 222 -0.93 1.42 28.44
C THR A 222 -2.17 1.86 29.22
N VAL A 223 -2.78 2.99 28.85
CA VAL A 223 -4.05 3.44 29.46
C VAL A 223 -5.15 2.40 29.23
N GLU A 224 -5.30 1.87 28.03
CA GLU A 224 -6.29 0.80 27.75
C GLU A 224 -6.03 -0.45 28.58
N ALA A 225 -4.77 -0.90 28.67
CA ALA A 225 -4.39 -2.05 29.47
C ALA A 225 -4.65 -1.85 30.96
N CYS A 226 -4.41 -0.64 31.49
CA CYS A 226 -4.71 -0.31 32.88
C CYS A 226 -6.21 -0.24 33.16
N VAL A 227 -7.00 0.37 32.27
CA VAL A 227 -8.45 0.52 32.44
C VAL A 227 -9.18 -0.82 32.31
N LEU A 228 -8.78 -1.63 31.34
CA LEU A 228 -9.42 -2.93 31.08
C LEU A 228 -8.85 -4.05 31.97
N GLY A 229 -7.67 -3.86 32.55
CA GLY A 229 -7.04 -4.80 33.48
C GLY A 229 -6.42 -6.04 32.81
N PHE A 230 -6.27 -6.05 31.49
CA PHE A 230 -5.65 -7.16 30.77
C PHE A 230 -4.91 -6.71 29.50
N ILE A 231 -4.06 -7.59 28.96
CA ILE A 231 -3.42 -7.42 27.64
C ILE A 231 -3.84 -8.62 26.77
N PRO A 232 -4.34 -8.41 25.54
CA PRO A 232 -4.93 -9.48 24.72
C PRO A 232 -4.02 -10.69 24.49
N LEU A 233 -2.70 -10.47 24.33
CA LEU A 233 -1.75 -11.56 24.13
C LEU A 233 -1.63 -12.51 25.33
N PHE A 234 -1.80 -11.99 26.56
CA PHE A 234 -1.60 -12.75 27.79
C PHE A 234 -2.92 -13.29 28.38
N THR A 235 -4.05 -13.03 27.74
CA THR A 235 -5.34 -13.59 28.18
C THR A 235 -5.52 -15.01 27.66
N HIS A 236 -5.72 -15.95 28.58
CA HIS A 236 -6.10 -17.32 28.26
C HIS A 236 -7.63 -17.44 28.22
N ASN A 237 -8.16 -18.28 27.33
CA ASN A 237 -9.59 -18.63 27.20
C ASN A 237 -10.55 -17.54 26.66
N MET A 238 -10.03 -16.49 26.00
CA MET A 238 -10.85 -15.50 25.28
C MET A 238 -10.51 -15.48 23.78
N PRO A 239 -11.16 -16.31 22.93
CA PRO A 239 -10.86 -16.38 21.48
C PRO A 239 -11.07 -15.05 20.72
N HIS A 240 -11.75 -14.08 21.35
CA HIS A 240 -12.00 -12.74 20.83
C HIS A 240 -11.42 -11.63 21.74
N ALA A 241 -10.36 -11.88 22.50
CA ALA A 241 -9.76 -10.90 23.41
C ALA A 241 -9.52 -9.51 22.77
N TYR A 242 -9.05 -9.47 21.52
CA TYR A 242 -8.88 -8.21 20.79
C TYR A 242 -10.18 -7.42 20.60
N SER A 243 -11.31 -8.07 20.30
CA SER A 243 -12.57 -7.33 20.07
C SER A 243 -13.10 -6.69 21.35
N TYR A 244 -12.71 -7.18 22.52
CA TYR A 244 -13.05 -6.59 23.81
C TYR A 244 -12.00 -5.58 24.30
N PHE A 245 -10.83 -5.55 23.68
CA PHE A 245 -9.75 -4.63 24.03
C PHE A 245 -9.89 -3.31 23.28
N HIS A 246 -10.84 -2.48 23.72
CA HIS A 246 -10.95 -1.11 23.23
C HIS A 246 -11.62 -0.21 24.28
N VAL A 247 -10.98 0.90 24.58
CA VAL A 247 -11.66 2.03 25.23
C VAL A 247 -12.19 2.96 24.13
N HIS A 248 -13.48 3.31 24.20
CA HIS A 248 -14.14 4.14 23.19
C HIS A 248 -13.34 5.42 22.91
N GLY A 249 -13.05 5.68 21.63
CA GLY A 249 -12.26 6.83 21.18
C GLY A 249 -10.75 6.65 21.34
N VAL A 250 -10.27 6.21 22.51
CA VAL A 250 -8.84 6.03 22.82
C VAL A 250 -8.19 5.01 21.89
N HIS A 251 -8.89 3.90 21.60
CA HIS A 251 -8.33 2.82 20.79
C HIS A 251 -7.84 3.29 19.42
N TYR A 252 -8.51 4.26 18.78
CA TYR A 252 -8.07 4.78 17.48
C TYR A 252 -6.65 5.34 17.50
N PHE A 253 -6.22 5.91 18.63
CA PHE A 253 -4.85 6.40 18.80
C PHE A 253 -3.86 5.26 19.00
N THR A 254 -4.23 4.20 19.73
CA THR A 254 -3.43 2.98 19.85
C THR A 254 -3.18 2.35 18.48
N THR A 255 -4.20 2.35 17.62
CA THR A 255 -4.10 1.76 16.28
C THR A 255 -3.36 2.63 15.25
N LEU A 256 -2.97 3.88 15.57
CA LEU A 256 -2.13 4.71 14.68
C LEU A 256 -0.73 4.14 14.44
N SER A 257 -0.31 3.20 15.28
CA SER A 257 0.96 2.48 15.15
C SER A 257 1.18 1.93 13.74
N VAL A 258 0.11 1.53 13.05
CA VAL A 258 0.15 1.00 11.69
C VAL A 258 0.79 1.93 10.65
N LEU A 259 0.77 3.26 10.89
CA LEU A 259 1.35 4.24 9.98
C LEU A 259 2.86 4.43 10.17
N ILE A 260 3.37 4.10 11.35
CA ILE A 260 4.72 4.48 11.80
C ILE A 260 5.82 3.81 10.96
N PRO A 261 5.75 2.51 10.59
CA PRO A 261 6.80 1.91 9.76
C PRO A 261 6.90 2.52 8.36
N ALA A 262 5.75 2.86 7.75
CA ALA A 262 5.72 3.56 6.46
C ALA A 262 6.30 4.98 6.57
N LEU A 263 5.94 5.75 7.60
CA LEU A 263 6.53 7.06 7.89
C LEU A 263 8.05 6.96 8.15
N THR A 264 8.49 5.90 8.82
CA THR A 264 9.91 5.65 9.08
C THR A 264 10.69 5.40 7.79
N LEU A 265 10.11 4.70 6.82
CA LEU A 265 10.73 4.57 5.49
C LEU A 265 10.86 5.90 4.78
N LEU A 266 9.81 6.74 4.82
CA LEU A 266 9.87 8.08 4.23
C LEU A 266 10.95 8.93 4.90
N TYR A 267 11.05 8.90 6.23
CA TYR A 267 12.13 9.55 6.98
C TYR A 267 13.51 9.10 6.49
N LEU A 268 13.75 7.79 6.35
CA LEU A 268 15.02 7.26 5.86
C LEU A 268 15.33 7.71 4.43
N PHE A 269 14.31 7.80 3.57
CA PHE A 269 14.50 8.25 2.19
C PHE A 269 14.86 9.73 2.10
N GLU A 270 14.24 10.57 2.93
CA GLU A 270 14.54 12.01 3.01
C GLU A 270 15.88 12.27 3.69
N LYS A 271 16.25 11.49 4.71
CA LYS A 271 17.52 11.65 5.41
C LYS A 271 18.72 11.19 4.57
N TYR A 272 18.54 10.13 3.80
CA TYR A 272 19.60 9.53 2.99
C TYR A 272 19.21 9.47 1.50
N PRO A 273 19.17 10.63 0.81
CA PRO A 273 18.81 10.70 -0.61
C PRO A 273 19.87 10.08 -1.53
N SER A 274 21.16 10.20 -1.18
CA SER A 274 22.30 9.84 -2.05
C SER A 274 22.90 8.45 -1.80
N LEU A 275 22.48 7.74 -0.75
CA LEU A 275 23.02 6.41 -0.45
C LEU A 275 22.45 5.37 -1.42
N PRO A 276 23.30 4.56 -2.10
CA PRO A 276 22.84 3.45 -2.93
C PRO A 276 22.02 2.51 -2.05
N SER A 277 20.72 2.51 -2.28
CA SER A 277 19.69 1.97 -1.40
C SER A 277 19.62 0.46 -1.52
N ARG A 278 20.71 -0.23 -1.19
CA ARG A 278 20.83 -1.68 -1.32
C ARG A 278 20.58 -2.41 -0.01
N ASP A 279 20.57 -1.72 1.13
CA ASP A 279 20.41 -2.37 2.44
C ASP A 279 19.56 -1.57 3.43
N LEU A 280 18.27 -1.93 3.52
CA LEU A 280 17.35 -1.40 4.52
C LEU A 280 17.85 -1.66 5.96
N LEU A 281 18.45 -2.82 6.23
CA LEU A 281 18.93 -3.14 7.58
C LEU A 281 20.09 -2.25 7.99
N CYS A 282 20.98 -1.90 7.05
CA CYS A 282 22.05 -0.96 7.31
C CYS A 282 21.50 0.44 7.66
N LEU A 283 20.45 0.90 6.96
CA LEU A 283 19.79 2.17 7.27
C LEU A 283 19.14 2.15 8.65
N LEU A 284 18.47 1.05 9.00
CA LEU A 284 17.86 0.87 10.33
C LEU A 284 18.89 0.83 11.46
N LYS A 285 20.06 0.21 11.24
CA LYS A 285 21.15 0.17 12.23
C LYS A 285 21.78 1.53 12.51
N LYS A 286 21.82 2.43 11.53
CA LYS A 286 22.42 3.76 11.67
C LYS A 286 21.55 4.73 12.48
N GLU A 287 20.25 4.48 12.55
CA GLU A 287 19.26 5.41 13.09
C GLU A 287 18.39 4.73 14.16
N PRO A 288 18.62 4.99 15.46
CA PRO A 288 17.89 4.30 16.53
C PRO A 288 16.38 4.59 16.49
N ILE A 289 15.99 5.82 16.14
CA ILE A 289 14.57 6.20 15.98
C ILE A 289 13.92 5.36 14.87
N ALA A 290 14.64 5.05 13.80
CA ALA A 290 14.10 4.24 12.71
C ALA A 290 13.96 2.76 13.13
N ALA A 291 14.92 2.23 13.89
CA ALA A 291 14.79 0.88 14.45
C ALA A 291 13.56 0.78 15.38
N LEU A 292 13.37 1.74 16.28
CA LEU A 292 12.19 1.82 17.16
C LEU A 292 10.89 1.97 16.35
N GLY A 293 10.90 2.79 15.30
CA GLY A 293 9.76 3.00 14.40
C GLY A 293 9.31 1.77 13.64
N PHE A 294 10.13 0.71 13.55
CA PHE A 294 9.72 -0.59 13.01
C PHE A 294 9.35 -1.60 14.10
N VAL A 295 10.18 -1.70 15.15
CA VAL A 295 10.02 -2.74 16.18
C VAL A 295 8.80 -2.48 17.04
N LEU A 296 8.63 -1.25 17.54
CA LEU A 296 7.58 -0.92 18.50
C LEU A 296 6.15 -1.06 17.92
N PRO A 297 5.86 -0.60 16.69
CA PRO A 297 4.55 -0.82 16.09
C PRO A 297 4.23 -2.30 15.85
N VAL A 298 5.20 -3.07 15.35
CA VAL A 298 5.00 -4.51 15.13
C VAL A 298 4.75 -5.22 16.46
N LEU A 299 5.53 -4.91 17.50
CA LEU A 299 5.30 -5.43 18.84
C LEU A 299 3.90 -5.10 19.34
N LEU A 300 3.43 -3.87 19.14
CA LEU A 300 2.09 -3.46 19.55
C LEU A 300 1.00 -4.28 18.84
N THR A 301 1.13 -4.53 17.53
CA THR A 301 0.17 -5.37 16.80
C THR A 301 0.14 -6.82 17.30
N ILE A 302 1.27 -7.35 17.79
CA ILE A 302 1.37 -8.68 18.40
C ILE A 302 0.70 -8.68 19.78
N LEU A 303 0.97 -7.66 20.62
CA LEU A 303 0.35 -7.52 21.94
C LEU A 303 -1.18 -7.41 21.86
N LEU A 304 -1.67 -6.74 20.82
CA LEU A 304 -3.10 -6.63 20.52
C LEU A 304 -3.69 -7.91 19.89
N VAL A 305 -2.87 -8.85 19.42
CA VAL A 305 -3.32 -10.05 18.68
C VAL A 305 -4.13 -9.64 17.43
N SER A 306 -3.79 -8.49 16.83
CA SER A 306 -4.56 -7.88 15.74
C SER A 306 -3.98 -8.21 14.36
N ARG A 307 -4.51 -9.26 13.74
CA ARG A 307 -4.07 -9.74 12.41
C ARG A 307 -4.20 -8.67 11.32
N SER A 308 -5.31 -7.94 11.31
CA SER A 308 -5.57 -6.91 10.29
C SER A 308 -4.64 -5.72 10.44
N GLN A 309 -4.36 -5.28 11.67
CA GLN A 309 -3.39 -4.21 11.91
C GLN A 309 -1.98 -4.63 11.55
N PHE A 310 -1.57 -5.85 11.90
CA PHE A 310 -0.25 -6.36 11.51
C PHE A 310 -0.10 -6.42 9.98
N LEU A 311 -1.08 -6.99 9.29
CA LEU A 311 -1.09 -7.08 7.83
C LEU A 311 -1.05 -5.68 7.19
N PHE A 312 -1.87 -4.74 7.68
CA PHE A 312 -1.88 -3.36 7.19
C PHE A 312 -0.53 -2.66 7.43
N THR A 313 0.05 -2.82 8.62
CA THR A 313 1.35 -2.22 9.00
C THR A 313 2.48 -2.65 8.06
N VAL A 314 2.64 -3.96 7.84
CA VAL A 314 3.75 -4.47 7.03
C VAL A 314 3.52 -4.21 5.55
N LEU A 315 2.28 -4.37 5.04
CA LEU A 315 1.99 -4.11 3.63
C LEU A 315 2.05 -2.62 3.29
N LEU A 316 1.65 -1.74 4.20
CA LEU A 316 1.80 -0.30 4.00
C LEU A 316 3.28 0.11 3.93
N ALA A 317 4.13 -0.47 4.77
CA ALA A 317 5.57 -0.29 4.69
C ALA A 317 6.15 -0.84 3.37
N LEU A 318 5.76 -2.05 2.97
CA LEU A 318 6.16 -2.65 1.70
C LEU A 318 5.76 -1.78 0.50
N PHE A 319 4.54 -1.26 0.49
CA PHE A 319 4.04 -0.40 -0.58
C PHE A 319 4.80 0.91 -0.64
N THR A 320 5.07 1.53 0.52
CA THR A 320 5.90 2.74 0.61
C THR A 320 7.31 2.50 0.09
N LEU A 321 7.87 1.31 0.35
CA LEU A 321 9.19 0.90 -0.16
C LEU A 321 9.18 0.75 -1.68
N ILE A 322 8.15 0.13 -2.26
CA ILE A 322 7.99 0.01 -3.72
C ILE A 322 7.82 1.40 -4.37
N LEU A 323 6.97 2.27 -3.78
CA LEU A 323 6.73 3.64 -4.27
C LEU A 323 7.95 4.56 -4.15
N SER A 324 8.98 4.16 -3.39
CA SER A 324 10.21 4.94 -3.28
C SER A 324 11.02 4.98 -4.58
N GLY A 325 10.80 4.02 -5.49
CA GLY A 325 11.60 3.84 -6.70
C GLY A 325 13.04 3.39 -6.45
N ARG A 326 13.38 3.05 -5.20
CA ARG A 326 14.73 2.61 -4.82
C ARG A 326 14.94 1.12 -5.10
N ASN A 327 16.10 0.80 -5.65
CA ASN A 327 16.49 -0.57 -5.99
C ASN A 327 17.03 -1.33 -4.76
N PHE A 328 16.13 -1.72 -3.87
CA PHE A 328 16.44 -2.65 -2.78
C PHE A 328 16.67 -4.07 -3.30
N ARG A 329 17.43 -4.89 -2.53
CA ARG A 329 17.67 -6.30 -2.89
C ARG A 329 16.38 -7.10 -2.74
N ILE A 330 16.08 -8.00 -3.68
CA ILE A 330 14.86 -8.83 -3.67
C ILE A 330 14.64 -9.54 -2.33
N TRP A 331 15.72 -10.03 -1.71
CA TRP A 331 15.70 -10.68 -0.40
C TRP A 331 15.11 -9.81 0.73
N GLN A 332 15.16 -8.48 0.65
CA GLN A 332 14.55 -7.59 1.66
C GLN A 332 13.02 -7.52 1.50
N TYR A 333 12.53 -7.55 0.26
CA TYR A 333 11.11 -7.70 -0.01
C TYR A 333 10.62 -9.07 0.46
N LEU A 334 11.40 -10.12 0.18
CA LEU A 334 11.11 -11.48 0.64
C LEU A 334 11.16 -11.58 2.16
N LEU A 335 12.05 -10.86 2.85
CA LEU A 335 12.11 -10.82 4.32
C LEU A 335 10.83 -10.22 4.91
N LEU A 336 10.36 -9.08 4.38
CA LEU A 336 9.09 -8.47 4.78
C LEU A 336 7.89 -9.38 4.44
N GLY A 337 7.94 -10.09 3.30
CA GLY A 337 6.92 -11.07 2.93
C GLY A 337 6.92 -12.31 3.83
N ALA A 338 8.10 -12.81 4.22
CA ALA A 338 8.24 -13.95 5.11
C ALA A 338 7.79 -13.60 6.52
N SER A 339 8.10 -12.40 7.03
CA SER A 339 7.61 -11.96 8.34
C SER A 339 6.09 -11.86 8.38
N LEU A 340 5.45 -11.43 7.28
CA LEU A 340 3.99 -11.49 7.14
C LEU A 340 3.47 -12.91 7.36
N ILE A 341 4.00 -13.90 6.65
CA ILE A 341 3.54 -15.30 6.74
C ILE A 341 3.78 -15.87 8.14
N ILE A 342 4.99 -15.68 8.70
CA ILE A 342 5.39 -16.24 9.99
C ILE A 342 4.52 -15.66 11.11
N VAL A 343 4.48 -14.33 11.24
CA VAL A 343 3.77 -13.67 12.35
C VAL A 343 2.26 -13.84 12.20
N TYR A 344 1.71 -13.76 10.98
CA TYR A 344 0.29 -14.03 10.76
C TYR A 344 -0.09 -15.46 11.18
N SER A 345 0.77 -16.44 10.88
CA SER A 345 0.57 -17.83 11.30
C SER A 345 0.65 -17.97 12.82
N LEU A 346 1.62 -17.35 13.48
CA LEU A 346 1.75 -17.35 14.94
C LEU A 346 0.50 -16.77 15.63
N ILE A 347 0.03 -15.60 15.18
CA ILE A 347 -1.18 -14.97 15.71
C ILE A 347 -2.42 -15.85 15.44
N THR A 348 -2.45 -16.57 14.31
CA THR A 348 -3.55 -17.48 13.97
C THR A 348 -3.56 -18.73 14.85
N VAL A 349 -2.40 -19.34 15.11
CA VAL A 349 -2.28 -20.50 16.02
C VAL A 349 -2.66 -20.13 17.44
N ALA A 350 -2.24 -18.95 17.91
CA ALA A 350 -2.60 -18.44 19.24
C ALA A 350 -4.12 -18.31 19.47
N ARG A 351 -4.93 -18.33 18.40
CA ARG A 351 -6.39 -18.20 18.46
C ARG A 351 -7.17 -19.52 18.55
N ALA A 352 -6.48 -20.67 18.55
CA ALA A 352 -7.07 -21.99 18.86
C ALA A 352 -8.32 -22.40 18.03
N HIS A 353 -8.34 -22.18 16.71
CA HIS A 353 -9.38 -22.80 15.85
C HIS A 353 -8.92 -24.16 15.31
N SER A 354 -9.73 -25.21 15.50
CA SER A 354 -9.45 -26.51 14.90
C SER A 354 -9.70 -26.48 13.38
N VAL A 355 -8.87 -27.20 12.62
CA VAL A 355 -9.02 -27.31 11.15
C VAL A 355 -10.38 -27.92 10.77
N GLN A 356 -10.86 -28.87 11.58
CA GLN A 356 -12.16 -29.52 11.41
C GLN A 356 -13.31 -28.51 11.54
N TYR A 357 -13.24 -27.58 12.49
CA TYR A 357 -14.22 -26.52 12.65
C TYR A 357 -14.23 -25.57 11.44
N LEU A 358 -13.05 -25.13 10.97
CA LEU A 358 -12.95 -24.24 9.81
C LEU A 358 -13.49 -24.89 8.52
N ASN A 359 -13.19 -26.17 8.29
CA ASN A 359 -13.74 -26.90 7.15
C ASN A 359 -15.26 -27.02 7.21
N GLY A 360 -15.84 -27.16 8.41
CA GLY A 360 -17.29 -27.11 8.63
C GLY A 360 -17.90 -25.72 8.40
N ILE A 361 -17.16 -24.64 8.69
CA ILE A 361 -17.60 -23.29 8.36
C ILE A 361 -17.62 -23.08 6.85
N PHE A 362 -16.53 -23.39 6.17
CA PHE A 362 -16.36 -23.12 4.74
C PHE A 362 -17.26 -23.96 3.84
N ASP A 363 -17.64 -25.16 4.30
CA ASP A 363 -18.56 -26.07 3.59
C ASP A 363 -18.18 -26.26 2.11
N MET A 364 -16.94 -26.71 1.90
CA MET A 364 -16.37 -26.90 0.57
C MET A 364 -16.99 -28.13 -0.12
N LYS A 365 -17.28 -28.02 -1.42
CA LYS A 365 -17.76 -29.14 -2.25
C LYS A 365 -16.81 -30.34 -2.21
N ASN A 366 -15.50 -30.06 -2.24
CA ASN A 366 -14.47 -31.07 -2.02
C ASN A 366 -13.92 -30.97 -0.59
N ARG A 367 -14.33 -31.90 0.28
CA ARG A 367 -13.88 -31.97 1.69
C ARG A 367 -12.39 -32.25 1.86
N ASN A 368 -11.74 -32.84 0.86
CA ASN A 368 -10.31 -33.16 0.90
C ASN A 368 -9.42 -31.98 0.46
N MET A 369 -10.01 -30.84 0.09
CA MET A 369 -9.25 -29.68 -0.31
C MET A 369 -8.43 -29.14 0.88
N PRO A 370 -7.12 -28.90 0.70
CA PRO A 370 -6.28 -28.43 1.80
C PRO A 370 -6.71 -27.08 2.37
N ILE A 371 -6.59 -26.92 3.69
CA ILE A 371 -7.02 -25.70 4.42
C ILE A 371 -6.33 -24.42 3.92
N PHE A 372 -5.08 -24.53 3.47
CA PHE A 372 -4.33 -23.40 2.94
C PHE A 372 -4.86 -22.89 1.58
N ILE A 373 -5.72 -23.66 0.90
CA ILE A 373 -6.46 -23.24 -0.30
C ILE A 373 -7.85 -22.76 0.07
N THR A 374 -8.58 -23.55 0.86
CA THR A 374 -9.98 -23.26 1.22
C THR A 374 -10.11 -21.95 1.98
N GLN A 375 -9.17 -21.67 2.90
CA GLN A 375 -9.25 -20.48 3.74
C GLN A 375 -9.05 -19.18 2.94
N PRO A 376 -7.96 -18.96 2.17
CA PRO A 376 -7.84 -17.77 1.33
C PRO A 376 -8.97 -17.66 0.29
N TYR A 377 -9.40 -18.79 -0.29
CA TYR A 377 -10.52 -18.81 -1.23
C TYR A 377 -11.79 -18.26 -0.59
N MET A 378 -12.19 -18.76 0.58
CA MET A 378 -13.43 -18.33 1.23
C MET A 378 -13.40 -16.87 1.68
N TYR A 379 -12.25 -16.37 2.13
CA TYR A 379 -12.08 -14.95 2.45
C TYR A 379 -12.16 -14.01 1.25
N ILE A 380 -12.07 -14.55 0.02
CA ILE A 380 -12.30 -13.80 -1.22
C ILE A 380 -13.74 -14.05 -1.70
N ALA A 381 -14.10 -15.30 -1.93
CA ALA A 381 -15.31 -15.70 -2.64
C ALA A 381 -16.59 -15.35 -1.89
N ASN A 382 -16.64 -15.64 -0.58
CA ASN A 382 -17.86 -15.49 0.19
C ASN A 382 -18.36 -14.04 0.26
N ASN A 383 -17.46 -13.07 0.11
CA ASN A 383 -17.82 -11.66 0.19
C ASN A 383 -18.70 -11.22 -1.00
N TYR A 384 -18.50 -11.85 -2.17
CA TYR A 384 -19.32 -11.64 -3.35
C TYR A 384 -20.69 -12.30 -3.19
N ASP A 385 -20.75 -13.51 -2.62
CA ASP A 385 -22.01 -14.17 -2.28
C ASP A 385 -22.80 -13.40 -1.21
N ASN A 386 -22.14 -12.84 -0.20
CA ASN A 386 -22.75 -11.94 0.80
C ASN A 386 -23.33 -10.68 0.13
N PHE A 387 -22.60 -10.10 -0.83
CA PHE A 387 -23.09 -8.96 -1.60
C PHE A 387 -24.33 -9.35 -2.43
N ASN A 388 -24.31 -10.49 -3.12
CA ASN A 388 -25.46 -10.98 -3.88
C ASN A 388 -26.69 -11.24 -3.00
N LEU A 389 -26.50 -11.85 -1.83
CA LEU A 389 -27.58 -12.07 -0.87
C LEU A 389 -28.19 -10.74 -0.41
N MET A 390 -27.34 -9.74 -0.17
CA MET A 390 -27.76 -8.39 0.23
C MET A 390 -28.56 -7.70 -0.88
N THR A 391 -28.10 -7.76 -2.14
CA THR A 391 -28.82 -7.10 -3.25
C THR A 391 -30.21 -7.70 -3.50
N GLN A 392 -30.41 -8.99 -3.18
CA GLN A 392 -31.68 -9.69 -3.35
C GLN A 392 -32.67 -9.47 -2.20
N ASN A 393 -32.18 -9.37 -0.95
CA ASN A 393 -33.05 -9.40 0.23
C ASN A 393 -33.22 -8.04 0.93
N LEU A 394 -32.44 -7.03 0.54
CA LEU A 394 -32.58 -5.69 1.11
C LEU A 394 -33.91 -5.06 0.68
N SER A 395 -34.81 -4.87 1.64
CA SER A 395 -36.12 -4.24 1.40
C SER A 395 -36.08 -2.71 1.55
N VAL A 396 -35.24 -2.20 2.44
CA VAL A 396 -35.16 -0.77 2.77
C VAL A 396 -33.70 -0.33 2.82
N HIS A 397 -33.41 0.76 2.12
CA HIS A 397 -32.10 1.39 2.11
C HIS A 397 -31.81 2.16 3.40
N SER A 398 -30.54 2.22 3.82
CA SER A 398 -30.13 2.97 5.03
C SER A 398 -29.84 4.45 4.78
N TYR A 399 -29.99 4.93 3.53
CA TYR A 399 -29.94 6.35 3.15
C TYR A 399 -28.69 7.11 3.63
N GLY A 400 -27.54 6.44 3.69
CA GLY A 400 -26.24 7.03 4.01
C GLY A 400 -25.76 6.74 5.42
N LEU A 401 -26.58 6.13 6.28
CA LEU A 401 -26.21 5.87 7.67
C LEU A 401 -24.99 4.94 7.81
N LYS A 402 -24.75 4.07 6.82
CA LYS A 402 -23.59 3.18 6.82
C LYS A 402 -22.32 3.83 6.27
N MET A 403 -22.38 4.39 5.08
CA MET A 403 -21.25 5.06 4.43
C MET A 403 -20.75 6.27 5.24
N PHE A 404 -21.65 7.02 5.88
CA PHE A 404 -21.30 8.16 6.74
C PHE A 404 -21.05 7.78 8.20
N TYR A 405 -21.10 6.49 8.57
CA TYR A 405 -20.80 6.03 9.92
C TYR A 405 -19.44 6.52 10.47
N PRO A 406 -18.35 6.59 9.67
CA PRO A 406 -17.10 7.21 10.09
C PRO A 406 -17.27 8.67 10.55
N LEU A 407 -18.05 9.46 9.83
CA LEU A 407 -18.30 10.87 10.15
C LEU A 407 -19.06 10.98 11.47
N PHE A 408 -20.10 10.18 11.67
CA PHE A 408 -20.88 10.18 12.92
C PHE A 408 -20.07 9.70 14.12
N THR A 409 -19.14 8.77 13.90
CA THR A 409 -18.25 8.28 14.96
C THR A 409 -17.18 9.31 15.31
N LEU A 410 -16.49 9.90 14.34
CA LEU A 410 -15.40 10.85 14.59
C LEU A 410 -15.90 12.20 15.12
N SER A 411 -17.11 12.62 14.74
CA SER A 411 -17.76 13.81 15.31
C SER A 411 -18.35 13.59 16.71
N GLY A 412 -18.48 12.34 17.14
CA GLY A 412 -19.18 11.99 18.38
C GLY A 412 -20.70 12.11 18.31
N LEU A 413 -21.28 12.53 17.17
CA LEU A 413 -22.73 12.71 17.00
C LEU A 413 -23.53 11.45 17.35
N LYS A 414 -22.96 10.27 17.10
CA LYS A 414 -23.61 9.01 17.42
C LYS A 414 -23.91 8.81 18.92
N PHE A 415 -23.20 9.51 19.81
CA PHE A 415 -23.49 9.46 21.25
C PHE A 415 -24.68 10.34 21.66
N PHE A 416 -25.03 11.32 20.83
CA PHE A 416 -26.11 12.27 21.09
C PHE A 416 -27.40 11.91 20.35
N ILE A 417 -27.29 11.21 19.22
CA ILE A 417 -28.43 10.87 18.36
C ILE A 417 -28.56 9.34 18.30
N PRO A 418 -29.49 8.72 19.08
CA PRO A 418 -29.65 7.26 19.12
C PRO A 418 -29.91 6.62 17.75
N ALA A 419 -30.60 7.33 16.85
CA ALA A 419 -30.86 6.87 15.50
C ALA A 419 -29.58 6.59 14.67
N LEU A 420 -28.46 7.24 15.01
CA LEU A 420 -27.16 7.01 14.34
C LEU A 420 -26.43 5.74 14.84
N ASN A 421 -26.90 5.14 15.93
CA ASN A 421 -26.43 3.84 16.43
C ASN A 421 -27.34 2.68 16.02
N ALA A 422 -28.28 2.90 15.09
CA ALA A 422 -29.18 1.86 14.63
C ALA A 422 -28.40 0.64 14.11
N GLN A 423 -28.78 -0.54 14.57
CA GLN A 423 -28.22 -1.80 14.09
C GLN A 423 -28.91 -2.17 12.78
N PHE A 424 -28.13 -2.28 11.71
CA PHE A 424 -28.61 -2.73 10.41
C PHE A 424 -28.41 -4.23 10.26
N PRO A 425 -29.38 -4.97 9.68
CA PRO A 425 -29.20 -6.39 9.43
C PRO A 425 -28.00 -6.61 8.48
N ALA A 426 -27.13 -7.52 8.88
CA ALA A 426 -26.01 -7.99 8.07
C ALA A 426 -26.48 -9.18 7.23
N PHE A 427 -26.57 -8.98 5.92
CA PHE A 427 -26.87 -10.06 4.98
C PHE A 427 -25.57 -10.80 4.69
N VAL A 428 -25.40 -11.94 5.35
CA VAL A 428 -24.26 -12.84 5.20
C VAL A 428 -24.77 -14.26 4.98
N THR A 429 -24.11 -15.02 4.11
CA THR A 429 -24.43 -16.43 3.82
C THR A 429 -24.23 -17.31 5.05
N LYS A 430 -23.31 -16.92 5.93
CA LYS A 430 -22.98 -17.63 7.16
C LYS A 430 -22.51 -16.66 8.23
N THR A 431 -22.94 -16.89 9.47
CA THR A 431 -22.70 -16.00 10.61
C THR A 431 -21.23 -15.79 10.94
N GLU A 432 -20.37 -16.76 10.61
CA GLU A 432 -18.94 -16.73 10.85
C GLU A 432 -18.16 -16.04 9.71
N LEU A 433 -18.79 -15.82 8.55
CA LEU A 433 -18.19 -15.23 7.35
C LEU A 433 -18.74 -13.82 7.09
N THR A 434 -18.37 -12.90 7.98
CA THR A 434 -18.93 -11.54 8.02
C THR A 434 -18.20 -10.50 7.16
N THR A 435 -17.19 -10.91 6.40
CA THR A 435 -16.49 -10.03 5.46
C THR A 435 -17.35 -9.75 4.22
N VAL A 436 -17.18 -8.56 3.64
CA VAL A 436 -18.04 -8.04 2.56
C VAL A 436 -17.20 -7.21 1.59
N THR A 437 -17.64 -7.06 0.34
CA THR A 437 -16.90 -6.27 -0.66
C THR A 437 -16.97 -4.77 -0.37
N LEU A 438 -16.06 -4.01 -0.98
CA LEU A 438 -16.01 -2.54 -0.91
C LEU A 438 -17.35 -1.86 -1.26
N LEU A 439 -18.16 -2.49 -2.11
CA LEU A 439 -19.40 -1.95 -2.65
C LEU A 439 -20.59 -2.13 -1.69
N TYR A 440 -20.47 -2.99 -0.68
CA TYR A 440 -21.59 -3.47 0.12
C TYR A 440 -22.40 -2.35 0.76
N ASP A 441 -21.77 -1.46 1.49
CA ASP A 441 -22.48 -0.36 2.17
C ASP A 441 -23.00 0.70 1.20
N ALA A 442 -22.30 0.93 0.08
CA ALA A 442 -22.77 1.88 -0.93
C ALA A 442 -24.07 1.42 -1.59
N TRP A 443 -24.17 0.13 -1.89
CA TRP A 443 -25.43 -0.46 -2.34
C TRP A 443 -26.47 -0.49 -1.22
N TYR A 444 -26.08 -0.81 0.01
CA TYR A 444 -27.00 -0.84 1.13
C TYR A 444 -27.67 0.53 1.36
N ASP A 445 -26.90 1.61 1.28
CA ASP A 445 -27.39 2.96 1.50
C ASP A 445 -28.24 3.51 0.34
N PHE A 446 -27.84 3.27 -0.92
CA PHE A 446 -28.45 3.96 -2.07
C PHE A 446 -28.58 3.10 -3.34
N GLY A 447 -28.41 1.78 -3.23
CA GLY A 447 -28.46 0.87 -4.37
C GLY A 447 -27.42 1.21 -5.45
N MET A 448 -27.83 1.14 -6.71
CA MET A 448 -26.94 1.40 -7.84
C MET A 448 -26.42 2.83 -7.87
N ALA A 449 -27.23 3.80 -7.45
CA ALA A 449 -26.79 5.19 -7.36
C ALA A 449 -25.61 5.34 -6.39
N GLY A 450 -25.66 4.65 -5.24
CA GLY A 450 -24.56 4.63 -4.28
C GLY A 450 -23.27 4.07 -4.84
N ILE A 451 -23.35 2.98 -5.61
CA ILE A 451 -22.20 2.40 -6.31
C ILE A 451 -21.57 3.39 -7.28
N ILE A 452 -22.38 4.04 -8.11
CA ILE A 452 -21.89 5.01 -9.12
C ILE A 452 -21.25 6.22 -8.44
N ILE A 453 -21.88 6.76 -7.38
CA ILE A 453 -21.36 7.89 -6.61
C ILE A 453 -20.04 7.52 -5.93
N LEU A 454 -19.97 6.36 -5.26
CA LEU A 454 -18.74 5.89 -4.62
C LEU A 454 -17.63 5.67 -5.66
N ALA A 455 -17.95 5.04 -6.79
CA ALA A 455 -17.00 4.81 -7.88
C ALA A 455 -16.44 6.14 -8.41
N ALA A 456 -17.29 7.11 -8.67
CA ALA A 456 -16.89 8.43 -9.13
C ALA A 456 -16.01 9.15 -8.10
N PHE A 457 -16.41 9.13 -6.83
CA PHE A 457 -15.63 9.72 -5.73
C PHE A 457 -14.23 9.11 -5.62
N LEU A 458 -14.13 7.78 -5.60
CA LEU A 458 -12.86 7.07 -5.55
C LEU A 458 -12.01 7.29 -6.80
N GLY A 459 -12.64 7.39 -7.98
CA GLY A 459 -11.97 7.71 -9.23
C GLY A 459 -11.32 9.10 -9.20
N ALA A 460 -12.05 10.10 -8.69
CA ALA A 460 -11.55 11.45 -8.52
C ALA A 460 -10.40 11.55 -7.50
N ILE A 461 -10.54 10.89 -6.34
CA ILE A 461 -9.47 10.83 -5.32
C ILE A 461 -8.24 10.14 -5.89
N SER A 462 -8.42 9.02 -6.58
CA SER A 462 -7.34 8.27 -7.19
C SER A 462 -6.57 9.13 -8.18
N ALA A 463 -7.26 9.86 -9.07
CA ALA A 463 -6.61 10.77 -10.02
C ALA A 463 -5.84 11.89 -9.31
N PHE A 464 -6.42 12.48 -8.26
CA PHE A 464 -5.77 13.53 -7.46
C PHE A 464 -4.48 13.03 -6.81
N ILE A 465 -4.54 11.88 -6.13
CA ILE A 465 -3.40 11.30 -5.43
C ILE A 465 -2.31 10.88 -6.42
N THR A 466 -2.67 10.24 -7.54
CA THR A 466 -1.72 9.86 -8.59
C THR A 466 -1.02 11.07 -9.17
N GLN A 467 -1.73 12.17 -9.45
CA GLN A 467 -1.08 13.39 -9.94
C GLN A 467 -0.15 14.01 -8.90
N LYS A 468 -0.59 14.10 -7.63
CA LYS A 468 0.26 14.65 -6.57
C LYS A 468 1.49 13.78 -6.29
N HIS A 469 1.38 12.47 -6.46
CA HIS A 469 2.51 11.56 -6.40
C HIS A 469 3.49 11.82 -7.55
N ALA A 470 3.00 11.97 -8.77
CA ALA A 470 3.83 12.28 -9.94
C ALA A 470 4.55 13.63 -9.83
N GLU A 471 3.97 14.63 -9.14
CA GLU A 471 4.66 15.89 -8.84
C GLU A 471 5.89 15.70 -7.93
N ASN A 472 5.90 14.64 -7.10
CA ASN A 472 6.98 14.26 -6.18
C ASN A 472 7.52 15.40 -5.28
N LYS A 473 6.69 16.38 -4.94
CA LYS A 473 7.07 17.55 -4.13
C LYS A 473 7.04 17.26 -2.63
N ASN A 474 6.05 16.49 -2.17
CA ASN A 474 5.85 16.17 -0.76
C ASN A 474 5.92 14.65 -0.58
N PRO A 475 6.91 14.11 0.16
CA PRO A 475 7.10 12.67 0.32
C PRO A 475 5.91 11.97 0.99
N LEU A 476 5.13 12.67 1.82
CA LEU A 476 3.97 12.11 2.52
C LEU A 476 2.82 11.73 1.58
N ILE A 477 2.80 12.22 0.33
CA ILE A 477 1.82 11.74 -0.65
C ILE A 477 1.97 10.23 -0.91
N ARG A 478 3.18 9.68 -0.76
CA ARG A 478 3.44 8.24 -0.92
C ARG A 478 2.75 7.42 0.16
N LEU A 479 2.58 7.97 1.37
CA LEU A 479 1.82 7.31 2.44
C LEU A 479 0.34 7.22 2.08
N LEU A 480 -0.28 8.34 1.68
CA LEU A 480 -1.68 8.37 1.22
C LEU A 480 -1.89 7.47 0.00
N TYR A 481 -0.96 7.48 -0.94
CA TYR A 481 -0.99 6.60 -2.10
C TYR A 481 -0.91 5.13 -1.68
N ALA A 482 0.00 4.76 -0.78
CA ALA A 482 0.13 3.40 -0.28
C ALA A 482 -1.14 2.92 0.47
N GLN A 483 -1.78 3.80 1.24
CA GLN A 483 -3.07 3.50 1.90
C GLN A 483 -4.16 3.19 0.86
N VAL A 484 -4.33 4.05 -0.14
CA VAL A 484 -5.34 3.84 -1.20
C VAL A 484 -5.02 2.61 -2.06
N ALA A 485 -3.75 2.38 -2.38
CA ALA A 485 -3.31 1.18 -3.10
C ALA A 485 -3.68 -0.10 -2.32
N PHE A 486 -3.50 -0.09 -0.99
CA PHE A 486 -3.91 -1.18 -0.12
C PHE A 486 -5.43 -1.41 -0.15
N TYR A 487 -6.23 -0.35 -0.01
CA TYR A 487 -7.68 -0.47 -0.04
C TYR A 487 -8.21 -0.97 -1.39
N PHE A 488 -7.55 -0.62 -2.49
CA PHE A 488 -7.95 -1.05 -3.83
C PHE A 488 -7.60 -2.51 -4.14
N ILE A 489 -6.39 -2.97 -3.79
CA ILE A 489 -6.01 -4.37 -4.03
C ILE A 489 -6.79 -5.35 -3.13
N PHE A 490 -7.18 -4.91 -1.92
CA PHE A 490 -8.04 -5.69 -1.01
C PHE A 490 -9.52 -5.25 -1.07
N SER A 491 -9.99 -4.71 -2.19
CA SER A 491 -11.38 -4.26 -2.36
C SER A 491 -12.41 -5.41 -2.25
N PHE A 492 -11.99 -6.65 -2.48
CA PHE A 492 -12.83 -7.83 -2.26
C PHE A 492 -13.13 -8.12 -0.78
N PHE A 493 -12.36 -7.57 0.16
CA PHE A 493 -12.30 -8.07 1.54
C PHE A 493 -13.17 -7.31 2.55
N THR A 494 -13.27 -5.98 2.43
CA THR A 494 -14.02 -5.17 3.39
C THR A 494 -14.47 -3.82 2.83
N ILE A 495 -15.42 -3.21 3.53
CA ILE A 495 -16.00 -1.87 3.34
C ILE A 495 -15.03 -0.76 3.80
N TRP A 496 -13.82 -0.71 3.22
CA TRP A 496 -12.74 0.18 3.69
C TRP A 496 -13.19 1.62 3.98
N PHE A 497 -14.05 2.20 3.13
CA PHE A 497 -14.50 3.60 3.24
C PHE A 497 -15.74 3.81 4.14
N SER A 498 -16.28 2.77 4.76
CA SER A 498 -17.27 2.87 5.85
C SER A 498 -16.64 2.58 7.22
N LEU A 499 -15.37 2.19 7.26
CA LEU A 499 -14.64 1.92 8.51
C LEU A 499 -14.07 3.21 9.09
N THR A 500 -14.40 3.51 10.35
CA THR A 500 -13.90 4.69 11.06
C THR A 500 -12.37 4.74 11.12
N SER A 501 -11.72 3.60 11.39
CA SER A 501 -10.25 3.53 11.48
C SER A 501 -9.56 3.93 10.17
N THR A 502 -10.12 3.53 9.01
CA THR A 502 -9.58 3.93 7.70
C THR A 502 -9.56 5.44 7.56
N TRP A 503 -10.67 6.11 7.87
CA TRP A 503 -10.76 7.56 7.82
C TRP A 503 -9.83 8.23 8.82
N PHE A 504 -9.74 7.71 10.04
CA PHE A 504 -8.82 8.24 11.04
C PHE A 504 -7.37 8.21 10.55
N TYR A 505 -6.93 7.09 9.95
CA TYR A 505 -5.59 6.97 9.38
C TYR A 505 -5.37 7.91 8.20
N MET A 506 -6.34 8.03 7.30
CA MET A 506 -6.26 8.92 6.14
C MET A 506 -6.23 10.39 6.57
N LEU A 507 -7.01 10.78 7.58
CA LEU A 507 -7.03 12.14 8.12
C LEU A 507 -5.71 12.49 8.79
N ILE A 508 -5.11 11.60 9.58
CA ILE A 508 -3.77 11.82 10.15
C ILE A 508 -2.72 11.94 9.04
N SER A 509 -2.70 11.03 8.06
CA SER A 509 -1.78 11.11 6.91
C SER A 509 -1.94 12.42 6.13
N LEU A 510 -3.19 12.87 5.90
CA LEU A 510 -3.49 14.14 5.24
C LEU A 510 -3.05 15.34 6.08
N GLY A 511 -3.30 15.30 7.39
CA GLY A 511 -2.86 16.32 8.34
C GLY A 511 -1.33 16.47 8.33
N LEU A 512 -0.61 15.36 8.34
CA LEU A 512 0.86 15.34 8.20
C LEU A 512 1.29 15.92 6.84
N TYR A 513 0.63 15.55 5.75
CA TYR A 513 0.90 16.08 4.41
C TYR A 513 0.78 17.62 4.39
N VAL A 514 -0.30 18.15 4.95
CA VAL A 514 -0.54 19.61 5.04
C VAL A 514 0.49 20.26 5.96
N ALA A 515 0.75 19.69 7.14
CA ALA A 515 1.72 20.23 8.09
C ALA A 515 3.13 20.32 7.47
N PHE A 516 3.56 19.28 6.74
CA PHE A 516 4.84 19.29 6.02
C PHE A 516 4.88 20.41 4.96
N ALA A 517 3.80 20.58 4.19
CA ALA A 517 3.72 21.64 3.18
C ALA A 517 3.75 23.05 3.79
N LEU A 518 3.17 23.24 4.99
CA LEU A 518 3.20 24.51 5.71
C LEU A 518 4.61 24.84 6.22
N ILE A 519 5.33 23.85 6.76
CA ILE A 519 6.72 24.01 7.20
C ILE A 519 7.61 24.36 6.01
N GLU A 520 7.44 23.66 4.89
CA GLU A 520 8.21 23.93 3.68
C GLU A 520 8.00 25.38 3.20
N ARG A 521 6.75 25.87 3.18
CA ARG A 521 6.46 27.28 2.83
C ARG A 521 7.09 28.30 3.78
N ARG A 522 7.21 27.99 5.07
CA ARG A 522 7.83 28.88 6.06
C ARG A 522 9.36 28.93 5.95
N VAL A 523 9.98 27.87 5.45
CA VAL A 523 11.45 27.81 5.26
C VAL A 523 11.89 28.57 4.01
N TYR A 524 11.01 28.71 3.01
CA TYR A 524 11.29 29.44 1.76
C TYR A 524 10.85 30.92 1.76
N ARG A 525 10.09 31.35 2.78
CA ARG A 525 9.82 32.77 3.05
C ARG A 525 10.86 33.29 4.03
#